data_AF-R7VT73-F1
#
_entry.id   AF-R7VT73-F1
#
_cell.length_a   1.000
_cell.length_b   1.000
_cell.length_c   1.000
_cell.angle_alpha   90.00
_cell.angle_beta   90.00
_cell.angle_gamma   90.00
#
_symmetry.space_group_name_H-M   'P 1'
#
loop_
_entity.id
_entity.type
_entity.pdbx_description
1 polymer ?
#
loop_
_entity_poly.entity_id
_entity_poly.type
_entity_poly.pdbx_seq_one_letter_code
_entity_poly.pdbx_strand_id
1 'polypeptide(L)'
;DIQYADIDYMERQLDFTLSPHFAGLPALINKIREEGMRFILILDPAISANETNYLAFTRALEKDVFIKWPNTDDIIYAKVWPDLPNVIVNDSLDWDTQVEIYRAYTAFPDFFRNSTTEWWTREIAEVYDNPRNASQSLKFDGIWIDMNEPSSFVNGAVGGCRNQELNFPPYMPQLGSRAEGLAFKTLCMEGQQFLPDGSPVRHYDVHNLYGWSQTKPTLDALRSVTGERGIVVTRSTFPSSGKWSGHWLGDNTAAWNQLDKSIIETLTIPKKSVVVIIELFFIIELFFISLQACWSLVSSEYLTQDPVAWNSTFEDISRNVLNIRYSLLPYLYTLMYEANARGSTVVRPLLHEFVDDKLTWEIYKQFLWGPALLISPVLEQGAVVVNAYLPNARWYDYHTVSN
;
A
#
# COMPACT_ATOMS: atom_id res chain seq x y z
N ASP A 1 4.02 -8.38 16.01
CA ASP A 1 4.58 -9.28 14.97
C ASP A 1 5.40 -8.58 13.89
N ILE A 2 4.98 -7.44 13.32
CA ILE A 2 5.61 -6.86 12.12
C ILE A 2 6.10 -5.43 12.39
N GLN A 3 7.32 -5.11 11.96
CA GLN A 3 7.86 -3.74 11.89
C GLN A 3 8.08 -3.33 10.43
N TYR A 4 8.05 -2.03 10.16
CA TYR A 4 8.22 -1.45 8.83
C TYR A 4 9.30 -0.36 8.85
N ALA A 5 9.80 -0.02 7.66
CA ALA A 5 10.45 1.25 7.37
C ALA A 5 9.90 1.81 6.06
N ASP A 6 9.58 3.09 6.07
CA ASP A 6 9.21 3.86 4.88
C ASP A 6 10.48 4.23 4.07
N ILE A 7 10.33 5.01 3.00
CA ILE A 7 11.37 5.39 2.05
C ILE A 7 12.60 6.07 2.70
N ASP A 8 12.52 6.50 3.96
CA ASP A 8 13.66 7.01 4.75
C ASP A 8 14.85 6.04 4.82
N TYR A 9 14.59 4.72 4.75
CA TYR A 9 15.67 3.74 4.76
C TYR A 9 16.52 3.79 3.49
N MET A 10 15.96 4.30 2.39
CA MET A 10 16.61 4.40 1.10
C MET A 10 17.52 5.63 1.05
N GLU A 11 18.66 5.53 0.36
CA GLU A 11 19.50 6.69 0.11
C GLU A 11 18.78 7.63 -0.87
N ARG A 12 18.34 8.80 -0.40
CA ARG A 12 17.60 9.80 -1.22
C ARG A 12 16.36 9.21 -1.92
N GLN A 13 15.65 8.31 -1.23
CA GLN A 13 14.46 7.63 -1.75
C GLN A 13 14.72 6.84 -3.05
N LEU A 14 15.96 6.38 -3.26
CA LEU A 14 16.31 5.50 -4.38
C LEU A 14 16.02 4.04 -4.00
N ASP A 15 15.12 3.39 -4.74
CA ASP A 15 14.85 1.95 -4.55
C ASP A 15 16.15 1.12 -4.51
N PHE A 16 16.13 0.04 -3.74
CA PHE A 16 17.25 -0.91 -3.63
C PHE A 16 18.57 -0.32 -3.08
N THR A 17 18.53 0.86 -2.46
CA THR A 17 19.66 1.47 -1.75
C THR A 17 19.43 1.47 -0.23
N LEU A 18 20.50 1.71 0.53
CA LEU A 18 20.45 1.84 1.98
C LEU A 18 21.11 3.15 2.39
N SER A 19 20.34 4.04 3.01
CA SER A 19 20.81 5.32 3.53
C SER A 19 21.93 5.11 4.55
N PRO A 20 22.99 5.95 4.55
CA PRO A 20 24.00 5.94 5.60
C PRO A 20 23.42 6.14 7.01
N HIS A 21 22.31 6.87 7.13
CA HIS A 21 21.59 7.04 8.40
C HIS A 21 20.90 5.75 8.90
N PHE A 22 20.69 4.79 7.99
CA PHE A 22 20.09 3.48 8.25
C PHE A 22 21.10 2.34 8.15
N ALA A 23 22.41 2.61 8.25
CA ALA A 23 23.45 1.58 8.16
C ALA A 23 23.30 0.44 9.21
N GLY A 24 22.61 0.70 10.33
CA GLY A 24 22.28 -0.29 11.37
C GLY A 24 21.01 -1.10 11.13
N LEU A 25 20.20 -0.76 10.11
CA LEU A 25 18.92 -1.42 9.82
C LEU A 25 19.08 -2.94 9.57
N PRO A 26 20.08 -3.44 8.82
CA PRO A 26 20.29 -4.88 8.66
C PRO A 26 20.43 -5.62 10.01
N ALA A 27 21.17 -5.03 10.96
CA ALA A 27 21.35 -5.61 12.29
C ALA A 27 20.04 -5.60 13.11
N LEU A 28 19.25 -4.53 13.01
CA LEU A 28 17.94 -4.45 13.64
C LEU A 28 16.99 -5.53 13.09
N ILE A 29 16.89 -5.66 11.77
CA ILE A 29 16.03 -6.67 11.13
C ILE A 29 16.40 -8.07 11.60
N ASN A 30 17.69 -8.41 11.59
CA ASN A 30 18.14 -9.74 12.04
C ASN A 30 17.80 -9.98 13.51
N LYS A 31 18.06 -8.99 14.38
CA LYS A 31 17.75 -9.09 15.81
C LYS A 31 16.28 -9.35 16.07
N ILE A 32 15.37 -8.54 15.50
CA ILE A 32 13.94 -8.70 15.78
C ILE A 32 13.39 -10.00 15.20
N ARG A 33 13.97 -10.51 14.10
CA ARG A 33 13.60 -11.81 13.52
C ARG A 33 14.02 -12.97 14.41
N GLU A 34 15.19 -12.89 15.07
CA GLU A 34 15.60 -13.85 16.10
C GLU A 34 14.65 -13.84 17.31
N GLU A 35 14.04 -12.70 17.61
CA GLU A 35 13.01 -12.53 18.66
C GLU A 35 11.60 -12.95 18.19
N GLY A 36 11.45 -13.43 16.95
CA GLY A 36 10.19 -13.93 16.39
C GLY A 36 9.33 -12.89 15.67
N MET A 37 9.81 -11.65 15.52
CA MET A 37 9.16 -10.63 14.70
C MET A 37 9.47 -10.80 13.22
N ARG A 38 8.79 -10.02 12.39
CA ARG A 38 8.92 -9.97 10.93
C ARG A 38 9.10 -8.53 10.47
N PHE A 39 9.65 -8.33 9.27
CA PHE A 39 9.90 -7.00 8.72
C PHE A 39 9.33 -6.85 7.31
N ILE A 40 8.72 -5.70 7.00
CA ILE A 40 8.23 -5.38 5.66
C ILE A 40 8.89 -4.08 5.19
N LEU A 41 9.37 -4.06 3.94
CA LEU A 41 9.94 -2.88 3.29
C LEU A 41 8.98 -2.32 2.25
N ILE A 42 8.94 -0.99 2.14
CA ILE A 42 8.32 -0.31 1.00
C ILE A 42 9.23 -0.37 -0.24
N LEU A 43 8.63 -0.41 -1.43
CA LEU A 43 9.27 -0.18 -2.72
C LEU A 43 8.33 0.63 -3.60
N ASP A 44 8.90 1.59 -4.32
CA ASP A 44 8.18 2.34 -5.35
C ASP A 44 8.45 1.75 -6.75
N PRO A 45 7.64 2.07 -7.76
CA PRO A 45 7.93 1.62 -9.12
C PRO A 45 8.94 2.53 -9.84
N ALA A 46 9.09 3.79 -9.43
CA ALA A 46 9.74 4.83 -10.22
C ALA A 46 11.25 4.87 -9.96
N ILE A 47 12.06 4.55 -10.97
CA ILE A 47 13.52 4.44 -10.82
C ILE A 47 14.19 5.75 -11.26
N SER A 48 14.99 6.35 -10.37
CA SER A 48 15.76 7.58 -10.68
C SER A 48 16.69 7.38 -11.87
N ALA A 49 16.67 8.37 -12.77
CA ALA A 49 17.41 8.39 -14.03
C ALA A 49 18.58 9.38 -14.04
N ASN A 50 18.77 10.16 -12.97
CA ASN A 50 19.84 11.16 -12.88
C ASN A 50 21.10 10.67 -12.15
N GLU A 51 21.15 9.39 -11.79
CA GLU A 51 22.25 8.81 -11.03
C GLU A 51 23.35 8.23 -11.93
N THR A 52 24.62 8.48 -11.56
CA THR A 52 25.78 8.01 -12.34
C THR A 52 26.11 6.53 -12.07
N ASN A 53 25.91 6.05 -10.85
CA ASN A 53 26.34 4.71 -10.40
C ASN A 53 25.19 3.94 -9.75
N TYR A 54 24.09 3.76 -10.48
CA TYR A 54 22.88 3.14 -9.96
C TYR A 54 22.48 1.90 -10.77
N LEU A 55 22.85 0.72 -10.25
CA LEU A 55 22.71 -0.55 -10.98
C LEU A 55 21.25 -0.86 -11.35
N ALA A 56 20.29 -0.54 -10.49
CA ALA A 56 18.89 -0.79 -10.77
C ALA A 56 18.47 -0.07 -12.07
N PHE A 57 18.83 1.21 -12.23
CA PHE A 57 18.57 1.97 -13.46
C PHE A 57 19.40 1.46 -14.65
N THR A 58 20.70 1.23 -14.47
CA THR A 58 21.57 0.76 -15.57
C THR A 58 21.10 -0.59 -16.14
N ARG A 59 20.77 -1.55 -15.27
CA ARG A 59 20.27 -2.87 -15.70
C ARG A 59 18.87 -2.79 -16.29
N ALA A 60 18.04 -1.89 -15.81
CA ALA A 60 16.72 -1.62 -16.38
C ALA A 60 16.83 -1.11 -17.83
N LEU A 61 17.79 -0.23 -18.11
CA LEU A 61 18.11 0.19 -19.48
C LEU A 61 18.60 -0.98 -20.34
N GLU A 62 19.53 -1.79 -19.83
CA GLU A 62 20.05 -2.96 -20.54
C GLU A 62 18.97 -3.99 -20.90
N LYS A 63 17.96 -4.14 -20.03
CA LYS A 63 16.84 -5.07 -20.19
C LYS A 63 15.63 -4.47 -20.91
N ASP A 64 15.71 -3.21 -21.33
CA ASP A 64 14.64 -2.46 -21.98
C ASP A 64 13.29 -2.60 -21.24
N VAL A 65 13.26 -2.20 -19.96
CA VAL A 65 12.08 -2.39 -19.10
C VAL A 65 11.21 -1.14 -18.99
N PHE A 66 11.70 0.04 -19.35
CA PHE A 66 10.99 1.30 -19.10
C PHE A 66 9.93 1.61 -20.15
N ILE A 67 8.89 2.33 -19.71
CA ILE A 67 7.86 2.92 -20.58
C ILE A 67 8.48 4.05 -21.40
N LYS A 68 8.23 4.01 -22.71
CA LYS A 68 8.82 4.92 -23.69
C LYS A 68 7.75 5.65 -24.50
N TRP A 69 8.17 6.69 -25.20
CA TRP A 69 7.34 7.32 -26.21
C TRP A 69 7.06 6.36 -27.39
N PRO A 70 5.89 6.45 -28.02
CA PRO A 70 5.56 5.58 -29.14
C PRO A 70 6.49 5.88 -30.33
N ASN A 71 6.98 4.82 -30.98
CA ASN A 71 7.89 4.89 -32.13
C ASN A 71 9.25 5.55 -31.86
N THR A 72 9.69 5.65 -30.61
CA THR A 72 11.05 6.10 -30.26
C THR A 72 11.64 5.23 -29.16
N ASP A 73 12.95 5.33 -28.95
CA ASP A 73 13.64 4.70 -27.83
C ASP A 73 13.71 5.59 -26.57
N ASP A 74 13.06 6.77 -26.63
CA ASP A 74 13.12 7.76 -25.56
C ASP A 74 12.19 7.38 -24.42
N ILE A 75 12.72 7.40 -23.20
CA ILE A 75 11.96 7.15 -21.97
C ILE A 75 11.01 8.32 -21.68
N ILE A 76 9.84 7.99 -21.15
CA ILE A 76 8.95 8.99 -20.54
C ILE A 76 9.43 9.23 -19.12
N TYR A 77 10.07 10.37 -18.90
CA TYR A 77 10.50 10.78 -17.56
C TYR A 77 9.38 11.51 -16.82
N ALA A 78 9.21 11.17 -15.55
CA ALA A 78 8.35 11.87 -14.60
C ALA A 78 9.16 12.26 -13.36
N LYS A 79 8.50 12.72 -12.30
CA LYS A 79 9.13 12.97 -11.00
C LYS A 79 8.32 12.32 -9.88
N VAL A 80 9.01 11.77 -8.89
CA VAL A 80 8.45 11.20 -7.65
C VAL A 80 9.41 11.54 -6.49
N TRP A 81 9.58 10.64 -5.51
CA TRP A 81 10.37 10.83 -4.31
C TRP A 81 11.89 10.96 -4.48
N PRO A 82 12.54 10.29 -5.45
CA PRO A 82 13.99 10.37 -5.57
C PRO A 82 14.52 11.80 -5.68
N ASP A 83 15.53 12.13 -4.88
CA ASP A 83 16.20 13.44 -4.94
C ASP A 83 17.39 13.43 -5.92
N LEU A 84 17.66 14.58 -6.55
CA LEU A 84 18.85 14.79 -7.37
C LEU A 84 20.15 14.59 -6.56
N PRO A 85 21.23 14.13 -7.20
CA PRO A 85 22.51 13.99 -6.52
C PRO A 85 23.08 15.36 -6.14
N ASN A 86 23.69 15.42 -4.95
CA ASN A 86 24.33 16.63 -4.39
C ASN A 86 23.38 17.80 -4.12
N VAL A 87 22.06 17.55 -4.04
CA VAL A 87 21.08 18.56 -3.66
C VAL A 87 20.92 18.60 -2.14
N ILE A 88 20.71 19.80 -1.59
CA ILE A 88 20.33 19.99 -0.18
C ILE A 88 18.85 20.35 -0.18
N VAL A 89 18.02 19.44 0.32
CA VAL A 89 16.57 19.62 0.41
C VAL A 89 16.27 20.64 1.51
N ASN A 90 15.48 21.66 1.18
CA ASN A 90 14.90 22.58 2.14
C ASN A 90 13.39 22.33 2.22
N ASP A 91 12.97 21.62 3.26
CA ASP A 91 11.56 21.24 3.48
C ASP A 91 10.64 22.44 3.79
N SER A 92 11.22 23.64 4.01
CA SER A 92 10.43 24.87 4.20
C SER A 92 9.94 25.50 2.89
N LEU A 93 10.41 25.01 1.72
CA LEU A 93 9.92 25.47 0.42
C LEU A 93 8.54 24.87 0.13
N ASP A 94 7.75 25.56 -0.70
CA ASP A 94 6.48 25.01 -1.17
C ASP A 94 6.69 23.74 -2.02
N TRP A 95 5.68 22.89 -2.02
CA TRP A 95 5.76 21.56 -2.62
C TRP A 95 6.10 21.61 -4.12
N ASP A 96 5.51 22.54 -4.88
CA ASP A 96 5.76 22.67 -6.32
C ASP A 96 7.22 23.05 -6.59
N THR A 97 7.75 24.02 -5.83
CA THR A 97 9.17 24.38 -5.90
C THR A 97 10.05 23.18 -5.59
N GLN A 98 9.78 22.43 -4.51
CA GLN A 98 10.56 21.24 -4.18
C GLN A 98 10.57 20.19 -5.31
N VAL A 99 9.41 19.94 -5.93
CA VAL A 99 9.29 19.04 -7.08
C VAL A 99 10.13 19.52 -8.25
N GLU A 100 10.18 20.83 -8.50
CA GLU A 100 10.97 21.41 -9.58
C GLU A 100 12.48 21.25 -9.34
N ILE A 101 12.98 21.67 -8.17
CA ILE A 101 14.42 21.85 -7.96
C ILE A 101 15.13 20.67 -7.27
N TYR A 102 14.41 19.82 -6.54
CA TYR A 102 15.01 18.72 -5.78
C TYR A 102 14.76 17.35 -6.40
N ARG A 103 13.54 17.09 -6.88
CA ARG A 103 13.16 15.75 -7.34
C ARG A 103 13.83 15.41 -8.67
N ALA A 104 14.47 14.25 -8.72
CA ALA A 104 15.11 13.67 -9.89
C ALA A 104 14.07 13.22 -10.92
N TYR A 105 14.53 13.09 -12.17
CA TYR A 105 13.77 12.42 -13.21
C TYR A 105 13.71 10.94 -12.88
N THR A 106 12.54 10.35 -13.09
CA THR A 106 12.26 8.95 -12.80
C THR A 106 11.65 8.29 -14.03
N ALA A 107 12.00 7.03 -14.22
CA ALA A 107 11.48 6.18 -15.29
C ALA A 107 10.61 5.08 -14.69
N PHE A 108 9.48 4.80 -15.34
CA PHE A 108 8.52 3.80 -14.87
C PHE A 108 8.70 2.48 -15.63
N PRO A 109 8.96 1.36 -14.95
CA PRO A 109 9.01 0.04 -15.56
C PRO A 109 7.65 -0.39 -16.09
N ASP A 110 7.64 -1.11 -17.20
CA ASP A 110 6.49 -1.78 -17.81
C ASP A 110 6.38 -3.20 -17.26
N PHE A 111 5.61 -3.39 -16.19
CA PHE A 111 5.50 -4.66 -15.48
C PHE A 111 4.73 -5.75 -16.23
N PHE A 112 4.16 -5.46 -17.42
CA PHE A 112 3.64 -6.50 -18.30
C PHE A 112 4.73 -7.32 -18.97
N ARG A 113 5.94 -6.78 -19.10
CA ARG A 113 7.05 -7.47 -19.78
C ARG A 113 7.69 -8.54 -18.90
N ASN A 114 8.02 -9.66 -19.53
CA ASN A 114 8.83 -10.69 -18.88
C ASN A 114 10.23 -10.18 -18.50
N SER A 115 10.83 -9.29 -19.31
CA SER A 115 12.13 -8.67 -19.00
C SER A 115 12.09 -7.83 -17.72
N THR A 116 10.99 -7.09 -17.51
CA THR A 116 10.76 -6.33 -16.28
C THR A 116 10.62 -7.26 -15.07
N THR A 117 9.93 -8.39 -15.22
CA THR A 117 9.82 -9.39 -14.14
C THR A 117 11.20 -9.95 -13.76
N GLU A 118 12.05 -10.28 -14.73
CA GLU A 118 13.42 -10.75 -14.47
C GLU A 118 14.27 -9.70 -13.75
N TRP A 119 14.21 -8.45 -14.22
CA TRP A 119 14.93 -7.33 -13.62
C TRP A 119 14.46 -7.06 -12.19
N TRP A 120 13.14 -6.92 -11.98
CA TRP A 120 12.55 -6.65 -10.67
C TRP A 120 12.88 -7.75 -9.66
N THR A 121 12.80 -9.02 -10.08
CA THR A 121 13.17 -10.16 -9.24
C THR A 121 14.64 -10.13 -8.83
N ARG A 122 15.54 -9.76 -9.75
CA ARG A 122 16.97 -9.62 -9.46
C ARG A 122 17.22 -8.51 -8.44
N GLU A 123 16.65 -7.33 -8.64
CA GLU A 123 16.91 -6.20 -7.74
C GLU A 123 16.37 -6.48 -6.32
N ILE A 124 15.19 -7.10 -6.20
CA ILE A 124 14.66 -7.61 -4.92
C ILE A 124 15.61 -8.64 -4.29
N ALA A 125 16.13 -9.58 -5.09
CA ALA A 125 17.07 -10.59 -4.61
C ALA A 125 18.38 -9.99 -4.09
N GLU A 126 18.91 -8.96 -4.75
CA GLU A 126 20.14 -8.28 -4.31
C GLU A 126 19.92 -7.36 -3.10
N VAL A 127 18.69 -6.92 -2.81
CA VAL A 127 18.38 -6.31 -1.51
C VAL A 127 18.36 -7.36 -0.41
N TYR A 128 17.74 -8.51 -0.68
CA TYR A 128 17.65 -9.60 0.30
C TYR A 128 19.02 -10.24 0.60
N ASP A 129 19.85 -10.44 -0.42
CA ASP A 129 21.21 -10.98 -0.36
C ASP A 129 22.15 -10.09 -1.17
N ASN A 130 22.73 -9.09 -0.50
CA ASN A 130 23.56 -8.10 -1.18
C ASN A 130 24.90 -8.70 -1.62
N PRO A 131 25.15 -8.83 -2.95
CA PRO A 131 26.32 -9.52 -3.45
C PRO A 131 27.61 -8.70 -3.31
N ARG A 132 27.49 -7.39 -3.12
CA ARG A 132 28.62 -6.46 -2.97
C ARG A 132 29.02 -6.27 -1.52
N ASN A 133 28.04 -6.28 -0.62
CA ASN A 133 28.26 -6.14 0.81
C ASN A 133 27.20 -6.90 1.61
N ALA A 134 27.55 -8.11 2.05
CA ALA A 134 26.64 -8.97 2.81
C ALA A 134 26.09 -8.31 4.09
N SER A 135 26.84 -7.37 4.72
CA SER A 135 26.36 -6.67 5.92
C SER A 135 25.24 -5.66 5.66
N GLN A 136 24.97 -5.33 4.40
CA GLN A 136 23.87 -4.47 3.96
C GLN A 136 22.64 -5.25 3.48
N SER A 137 22.65 -6.58 3.59
CA SER A 137 21.50 -7.41 3.20
C SER A 137 20.31 -7.15 4.13
N LEU A 138 19.13 -6.87 3.58
CA LEU A 138 17.91 -6.62 4.34
C LEU A 138 17.00 -7.86 4.28
N LYS A 139 16.91 -8.59 5.38
CA LYS A 139 16.13 -9.84 5.46
C LYS A 139 14.64 -9.59 5.72
N PHE A 140 13.95 -8.99 4.77
CA PHE A 140 12.51 -8.74 4.83
C PHE A 140 11.67 -10.01 4.67
N ASP A 141 10.45 -10.01 5.22
CA ASP A 141 9.48 -11.11 5.19
C ASP A 141 8.22 -10.75 4.35
N GLY A 142 8.09 -9.49 3.94
CA GLY A 142 7.05 -9.00 3.04
C GLY A 142 7.48 -7.72 2.32
N ILE A 143 6.71 -7.34 1.29
CA ILE A 143 6.97 -6.14 0.49
C ILE A 143 5.69 -5.30 0.41
N TRP A 144 5.84 -4.01 0.62
CA TRP A 144 4.81 -3.00 0.39
C TRP A 144 5.14 -2.26 -0.91
N ILE A 145 4.36 -2.48 -1.97
CA ILE A 145 4.49 -1.72 -3.23
C ILE A 145 3.52 -0.54 -3.20
N ASP A 146 4.07 0.66 -3.17
CA ASP A 146 3.29 1.91 -3.14
C ASP A 146 3.52 2.74 -4.40
N MET A 147 2.85 3.89 -4.51
CA MET A 147 3.03 4.86 -5.58
C MET A 147 2.72 4.31 -6.98
N ASN A 148 1.98 3.22 -7.05
CA ASN A 148 1.86 2.36 -8.24
C ASN A 148 0.51 2.48 -8.98
N GLU A 149 -0.11 3.66 -8.95
CA GLU A 149 -1.23 3.98 -9.84
C GLU A 149 -0.90 3.86 -11.34
N PRO A 150 0.24 4.38 -11.88
CA PRO A 150 1.46 4.95 -11.29
C PRO A 150 1.35 6.44 -10.93
N SER A 151 1.76 6.81 -9.72
CA SER A 151 1.73 8.21 -9.26
C SER A 151 2.94 8.99 -9.77
N SER A 152 2.71 10.22 -10.23
CA SER A 152 3.76 11.19 -10.49
C SER A 152 3.43 12.57 -9.92
N PHE A 153 4.46 13.31 -9.52
CA PHE A 153 4.36 14.68 -9.05
C PHE A 153 4.26 15.71 -10.19
N VAL A 154 4.45 15.29 -11.43
CA VAL A 154 4.19 16.10 -12.63
C VAL A 154 3.04 15.50 -13.43
N ASN A 155 2.26 16.36 -14.09
CA ASN A 155 1.17 15.91 -14.96
C ASN A 155 1.76 15.41 -16.28
N GLY A 156 1.75 14.09 -16.48
CA GLY A 156 2.24 13.43 -17.68
C GLY A 156 3.73 13.12 -17.62
N ALA A 157 4.51 13.97 -18.28
CA ALA A 157 5.95 13.79 -18.42
C ALA A 157 6.66 15.11 -18.14
N VAL A 158 7.94 15.03 -17.78
CA VAL A 158 8.82 16.20 -17.77
C VAL A 158 8.90 16.74 -19.21
N GLY A 159 8.47 17.98 -19.40
CA GLY A 159 8.33 18.60 -20.73
C GLY A 159 6.94 18.45 -21.37
N GLY A 160 5.99 17.79 -20.70
CA GLY A 160 4.60 17.66 -21.12
C GLY A 160 4.32 16.49 -22.06
N CYS A 161 3.03 16.28 -22.35
CA CYS A 161 2.56 15.23 -23.26
C CYS A 161 2.48 15.71 -24.72
N ARG A 162 2.59 14.78 -25.66
CA ARG A 162 2.61 15.01 -27.11
C ARG A 162 1.25 14.79 -27.78
N ASN A 163 0.36 13.99 -27.18
CA ASN A 163 -0.93 13.63 -27.76
C ASN A 163 -2.11 14.24 -26.98
N GLN A 164 -2.70 15.31 -27.53
CA GLN A 164 -3.83 15.99 -26.88
C GLN A 164 -5.09 15.12 -26.80
N GLU A 165 -5.40 14.33 -27.83
CA GLU A 165 -6.64 13.53 -27.89
C GLU A 165 -6.66 12.39 -26.88
N LEU A 166 -5.50 11.77 -26.59
CA LEU A 166 -5.40 10.72 -25.57
C LEU A 166 -5.46 11.30 -24.16
N ASN A 167 -4.83 12.46 -23.92
CA ASN A 167 -4.83 13.08 -22.60
C ASN A 167 -6.14 13.84 -22.32
N PHE A 168 -6.86 14.27 -23.38
CA PHE A 168 -8.17 14.91 -23.35
C PHE A 168 -9.15 14.19 -24.29
N PRO A 169 -9.62 12.98 -23.92
CA PRO A 169 -10.50 12.21 -24.78
C PRO A 169 -11.83 12.93 -25.04
N PRO A 170 -12.53 12.58 -26.14
CA PRO A 170 -13.82 13.19 -26.50
C PRO A 170 -14.85 13.17 -25.37
N TYR A 171 -14.77 12.16 -24.52
CA TYR A 171 -15.48 12.11 -23.25
C TYR A 171 -14.48 11.98 -22.11
N MET A 172 -14.31 13.06 -21.34
CA MET A 172 -13.57 13.04 -20.09
C MET A 172 -14.48 12.52 -18.97
N PRO A 173 -14.14 11.38 -18.31
CA PRO A 173 -14.88 10.88 -17.15
C PRO A 173 -14.92 11.91 -16.01
N GLN A 174 -15.84 11.72 -15.06
CA GLN A 174 -15.95 12.58 -13.87
C GLN A 174 -14.87 12.21 -12.84
N LEU A 175 -13.63 12.62 -13.12
CA LEU A 175 -12.45 12.45 -12.25
C LEU A 175 -12.24 13.69 -11.37
N GLY A 176 -11.50 13.55 -10.27
CA GLY A 176 -11.27 14.64 -9.30
C GLY A 176 -10.72 15.93 -9.90
N SER A 177 -9.71 15.83 -10.78
CA SER A 177 -9.11 16.96 -11.49
C SER A 177 -9.43 16.90 -12.99
N ARG A 178 -10.71 16.79 -13.32
CA ARG A 178 -11.20 16.60 -14.71
C ARG A 178 -10.62 17.59 -15.73
N ALA A 179 -10.39 18.83 -15.33
CA ALA A 179 -9.87 19.88 -16.21
C ALA A 179 -8.40 19.67 -16.62
N GLU A 180 -7.64 18.89 -15.85
CA GLU A 180 -6.20 18.66 -16.06
C GLU A 180 -5.90 17.49 -17.02
N GLY A 181 -6.94 16.78 -17.46
CA GLY A 181 -6.80 15.63 -18.35
C GLY A 181 -6.48 14.33 -17.61
N LEU A 182 -6.37 13.24 -18.38
CA LEU A 182 -6.07 11.92 -17.82
C LEU A 182 -4.63 11.81 -17.28
N ALA A 183 -3.70 12.63 -17.79
CA ALA A 183 -2.31 12.66 -17.35
C ALA A 183 -2.09 13.34 -15.98
N PHE A 184 -3.16 13.86 -15.36
CA PHE A 184 -3.06 14.48 -14.05
C PHE A 184 -2.46 13.52 -13.02
N LYS A 185 -1.35 13.91 -12.39
CA LYS A 185 -0.58 13.12 -11.40
C LYS A 185 -0.19 11.71 -11.85
N THR A 186 -0.02 11.48 -13.15
CA THR A 186 0.43 10.19 -13.71
C THR A 186 1.14 10.38 -15.05
N LEU A 187 1.43 9.30 -15.76
CA LEU A 187 2.13 9.29 -17.05
C LEU A 187 1.26 9.81 -18.20
N CYS A 188 1.92 10.21 -19.29
CA CYS A 188 1.24 10.54 -20.53
C CYS A 188 0.51 9.32 -21.12
N MET A 189 -0.74 9.52 -21.55
CA MET A 189 -1.62 8.45 -22.03
C MET A 189 -1.12 7.73 -23.29
N GLU A 190 -0.27 8.38 -24.08
CA GLU A 190 0.42 7.81 -25.25
C GLU A 190 1.60 6.90 -24.91
N GLY A 191 1.99 6.77 -23.63
CA GLY A 191 3.11 5.94 -23.23
C GLY A 191 2.99 4.50 -23.72
N GLN A 192 4.03 3.99 -24.35
CA GLN A 192 4.04 2.67 -24.98
C GLN A 192 4.41 1.59 -23.95
N GLN A 193 3.53 0.61 -23.79
CA GLN A 193 3.72 -0.60 -23.00
C GLN A 193 3.52 -1.84 -23.89
N PHE A 194 3.87 -3.02 -23.39
CA PHE A 194 3.79 -4.28 -24.13
C PHE A 194 3.22 -5.39 -23.27
N LEU A 195 2.16 -6.03 -23.74
CA LEU A 195 1.58 -7.19 -23.06
C LEU A 195 2.55 -8.38 -23.07
N PRO A 196 2.32 -9.41 -22.24
CA PRO A 196 3.21 -10.59 -22.18
C PRO A 196 3.38 -11.35 -23.51
N ASP A 197 2.44 -11.20 -24.45
CA ASP A 197 2.52 -11.78 -25.80
C ASP A 197 3.31 -10.91 -26.80
N GLY A 198 3.85 -9.78 -26.34
CA GLY A 198 4.60 -8.82 -27.15
C GLY A 198 3.75 -7.81 -27.91
N SER A 199 2.42 -7.83 -27.76
CA SER A 199 1.55 -6.86 -28.43
C SER A 199 1.68 -5.46 -27.80
N PRO A 200 1.83 -4.40 -28.61
CA PRO A 200 1.94 -3.04 -28.10
C PRO A 200 0.58 -2.55 -27.60
N VAL A 201 0.57 -1.92 -26.42
CA VAL A 201 -0.59 -1.24 -25.82
C VAL A 201 -0.20 0.14 -25.33
N ARG A 202 -1.15 1.07 -25.31
CA ARG A 202 -0.91 2.43 -24.81
C ARG A 202 -1.27 2.50 -23.33
N HIS A 203 -0.60 3.38 -22.60
CA HIS A 203 -0.92 3.66 -21.20
C HIS A 203 -2.38 4.06 -21.02
N TYR A 204 -2.98 4.75 -21.99
CA TYR A 204 -4.43 5.03 -22.05
C TYR A 204 -5.31 3.81 -21.78
N ASP A 205 -4.94 2.65 -22.36
CA ASP A 205 -5.75 1.44 -22.33
C ASP A 205 -5.47 0.60 -21.07
N VAL A 206 -4.31 0.78 -20.42
CA VAL A 206 -3.83 -0.09 -19.33
C VAL A 206 -3.39 0.65 -18.06
N HIS A 207 -3.64 1.96 -17.94
CA HIS A 207 -3.29 2.76 -16.75
C HIS A 207 -3.81 2.11 -15.46
N ASN A 208 -5.10 1.80 -15.42
CA ASN A 208 -5.74 1.13 -14.26
C ASN A 208 -5.25 -0.30 -14.00
N LEU A 209 -4.35 -0.84 -14.84
CA LEU A 209 -3.75 -2.16 -14.68
C LEU A 209 -2.28 -2.09 -14.23
N TYR A 210 -1.71 -0.91 -14.03
CA TYR A 210 -0.28 -0.76 -13.73
C TYR A 210 0.12 -1.44 -12.42
N GLY A 211 -0.45 -1.03 -11.27
CA GLY A 211 -0.15 -1.67 -9.98
C GLY A 211 -0.54 -3.16 -9.95
N TRP A 212 -1.63 -3.53 -10.64
CA TRP A 212 -2.00 -4.93 -10.85
C TRP A 212 -0.90 -5.73 -11.57
N SER A 213 -0.30 -5.17 -12.63
CA SER A 213 0.76 -5.84 -13.40
C SER A 213 2.05 -6.01 -12.60
N GLN A 214 2.34 -5.09 -11.67
CA GLN A 214 3.46 -5.18 -10.73
C GLN A 214 3.23 -6.20 -9.60
N THR A 215 1.98 -6.41 -9.19
CA THR A 215 1.63 -7.16 -7.98
C THR A 215 2.16 -8.60 -7.98
N LYS A 216 1.88 -9.36 -9.06
CA LYS A 216 2.28 -10.77 -9.12
C LYS A 216 3.81 -10.95 -9.21
N PRO A 217 4.55 -10.22 -10.08
CA PRO A 217 6.01 -10.24 -10.09
C PRO A 217 6.63 -9.99 -8.71
N THR A 218 6.11 -9.02 -7.94
CA THR A 218 6.60 -8.75 -6.58
C THR A 218 6.39 -9.93 -5.64
N LEU A 219 5.21 -10.56 -5.65
CA LEU A 219 4.95 -11.74 -4.81
C LEU A 219 5.84 -12.93 -5.19
N ASP A 220 6.01 -13.18 -6.48
CA ASP A 220 6.87 -14.26 -6.97
C ASP A 220 8.33 -14.02 -6.55
N ALA A 221 8.82 -12.78 -6.70
CA ALA A 221 10.16 -12.39 -6.28
C ALA A 221 10.35 -12.59 -4.77
N LEU A 222 9.43 -12.08 -3.94
CA LEU A 222 9.44 -12.27 -2.48
C LEU A 222 9.53 -13.75 -2.09
N ARG A 223 8.70 -14.61 -2.71
CA ARG A 223 8.70 -16.05 -2.44
C ARG A 223 10.00 -16.73 -2.87
N SER A 224 10.56 -16.29 -3.99
CA SER A 224 11.82 -16.85 -4.50
C SER A 224 13.01 -16.56 -3.57
N VAL A 225 13.05 -15.38 -2.94
CA VAL A 225 14.17 -14.96 -2.08
C VAL A 225 14.01 -15.42 -0.64
N THR A 226 12.78 -15.44 -0.11
CA THR A 226 12.51 -15.86 1.27
C THR A 226 12.36 -17.38 1.42
N GLY A 227 11.91 -18.08 0.36
CA GLY A 227 11.48 -19.47 0.45
C GLY A 227 10.19 -19.67 1.26
N GLU A 228 9.53 -18.59 1.69
CA GLU A 228 8.31 -18.60 2.49
C GLU A 228 7.10 -18.13 1.67
N ARG A 229 5.90 -18.13 2.28
CA ARG A 229 4.67 -17.64 1.64
C ARG A 229 4.73 -16.13 1.33
N GLY A 230 5.27 -15.36 2.28
CA GLY A 230 5.34 -13.90 2.26
C GLY A 230 3.97 -13.19 2.23
N ILE A 231 4.00 -11.86 2.28
CA ILE A 231 2.86 -10.99 1.99
C ILE A 231 3.31 -9.82 1.11
N VAL A 232 2.45 -9.44 0.17
CA VAL A 232 2.58 -8.20 -0.61
C VAL A 232 1.42 -7.28 -0.27
N VAL A 233 1.70 -6.00 -0.09
CA VAL A 233 0.72 -4.93 0.13
C VAL A 233 0.79 -3.99 -1.07
N THR A 234 -0.34 -3.63 -1.69
CA THR A 234 -0.34 -2.74 -2.87
C THR A 234 -1.36 -1.62 -2.75
N ARG A 235 -1.04 -0.43 -3.26
CA ARG A 235 -1.98 0.70 -3.30
C ARG A 235 -2.98 0.52 -4.43
N SER A 236 -2.48 0.57 -5.67
CA SER A 236 -3.33 0.43 -6.85
C SER A 236 -3.83 -1.01 -6.98
N THR A 237 -5.13 -1.16 -7.21
CA THR A 237 -5.79 -2.46 -7.37
C THR A 237 -6.75 -2.47 -8.55
N PHE A 238 -6.91 -3.65 -9.14
CA PHE A 238 -7.89 -3.96 -10.18
C PHE A 238 -8.57 -5.29 -9.83
N PRO A 239 -9.76 -5.62 -10.36
CA PRO A 239 -10.32 -6.97 -10.21
C PRO A 239 -9.27 -8.06 -10.43
N SER A 240 -9.12 -8.95 -9.45
CA SER A 240 -8.09 -10.00 -9.30
C SER A 240 -6.76 -9.63 -8.63
N SER A 241 -6.43 -8.36 -8.35
CA SER A 241 -5.21 -8.00 -7.59
C SER A 241 -5.10 -8.75 -6.26
N GLY A 242 -6.22 -8.88 -5.54
CA GLY A 242 -6.31 -9.62 -4.28
C GLY A 242 -6.03 -11.13 -4.37
N LYS A 243 -5.69 -11.68 -5.56
CA LYS A 243 -5.15 -13.05 -5.62
C LYS A 243 -3.70 -13.13 -5.14
N TRP A 244 -2.98 -12.01 -5.17
CA TRP A 244 -1.54 -11.96 -4.91
C TRP A 244 -1.16 -10.97 -3.81
N SER A 245 -2.02 -10.02 -3.47
CA SER A 245 -1.71 -9.00 -2.47
C SER A 245 -2.88 -8.70 -1.51
N GLY A 246 -2.49 -8.10 -0.40
CA GLY A 246 -3.34 -7.25 0.42
C GLY A 246 -3.37 -5.80 -0.06
N HIS A 247 -4.17 -4.98 0.62
CA HIS A 247 -4.37 -3.56 0.35
C HIS A 247 -4.58 -2.79 1.66
N TRP A 248 -4.26 -1.51 1.68
CA TRP A 248 -4.63 -0.55 2.73
C TRP A 248 -5.37 0.62 2.08
N LEU A 249 -6.16 1.37 2.83
CA LEU A 249 -7.12 2.32 2.26
C LEU A 249 -6.47 3.66 1.82
N GLY A 250 -5.15 3.73 1.80
CA GLY A 250 -4.40 4.90 1.37
C GLY A 250 -4.30 5.98 2.45
N ASP A 251 -4.01 7.19 1.99
CA ASP A 251 -3.64 8.34 2.83
C ASP A 251 -4.88 8.99 3.45
N ASN A 252 -5.38 8.38 4.52
CA ASN A 252 -6.45 8.97 5.30
C ASN A 252 -5.94 10.15 6.16
N THR A 253 -6.88 10.93 6.69
CA THR A 253 -6.57 12.02 7.63
C THR A 253 -6.97 11.60 9.04
N ALA A 254 -6.22 12.02 10.08
CA ALA A 254 -6.60 11.79 11.47
C ALA A 254 -7.88 12.58 11.86
N ALA A 255 -9.04 12.07 11.47
CA ALA A 255 -10.35 12.69 11.64
C ALA A 255 -11.44 11.64 11.88
N TRP A 256 -12.43 11.99 12.72
CA TRP A 256 -13.52 11.10 13.13
C TRP A 256 -14.30 10.47 11.98
N ASN A 257 -14.55 11.25 10.92
CA ASN A 257 -15.28 10.78 9.74
C ASN A 257 -14.48 9.83 8.85
N GLN A 258 -13.23 9.51 9.18
CA GLN A 258 -12.48 8.45 8.48
C GLN A 258 -12.74 7.08 9.11
N LEU A 259 -13.22 7.02 10.36
CA LEU A 259 -13.45 5.76 11.06
C LEU A 259 -14.60 4.97 10.46
N ASP A 260 -15.74 5.60 10.18
CA ASP A 260 -16.87 4.90 9.55
C ASP A 260 -16.61 4.61 8.07
N LYS A 261 -15.90 5.48 7.36
CA LYS A 261 -15.43 5.23 6.00
C LYS A 261 -14.54 4.01 5.89
N SER A 262 -13.64 3.78 6.83
CA SER A 262 -12.80 2.57 6.81
C SER A 262 -13.64 1.28 6.86
N ILE A 263 -14.75 1.28 7.60
CA ILE A 263 -15.68 0.15 7.65
C ILE A 263 -16.35 0.00 6.29
N ILE A 264 -16.88 1.10 5.74
CA ILE A 264 -17.51 1.10 4.41
C ILE A 264 -16.55 0.55 3.36
N GLU A 265 -15.34 1.08 3.28
CA GLU A 265 -14.34 0.70 2.27
C GLU A 265 -13.86 -0.74 2.44
N THR A 266 -13.69 -1.19 3.68
CA THR A 266 -13.39 -2.60 3.98
C THR A 266 -14.51 -3.53 3.50
N LEU A 267 -15.77 -3.10 3.60
CA LEU A 267 -16.95 -3.86 3.19
C LEU A 267 -17.19 -3.85 1.67
N THR A 268 -16.74 -2.83 0.95
CA THR A 268 -16.95 -2.69 -0.50
C THR A 268 -15.96 -3.46 -1.35
N ILE A 269 -14.84 -3.92 -0.77
CA ILE A 269 -13.87 -4.74 -1.52
C ILE A 269 -14.57 -6.03 -2.04
N PRO A 270 -14.53 -6.30 -3.36
CA PRO A 270 -15.33 -7.36 -3.96
C PRO A 270 -15.03 -8.76 -3.40
N LYS A 271 -16.08 -9.58 -3.22
CA LYS A 271 -16.06 -10.98 -2.73
C LYS A 271 -15.03 -11.93 -3.41
N LYS A 272 -14.51 -11.58 -4.59
CA LYS A 272 -13.55 -12.40 -5.36
C LYS A 272 -12.11 -11.91 -5.32
N SER A 273 -11.87 -10.79 -4.64
CA SER A 273 -10.52 -10.34 -4.33
C SER A 273 -10.27 -10.80 -2.90
N VAL A 274 -9.40 -11.80 -2.70
CA VAL A 274 -8.90 -12.19 -1.37
C VAL A 274 -7.93 -11.10 -0.92
N VAL A 275 -8.42 -9.87 -0.83
CA VAL A 275 -7.64 -8.77 -0.32
C VAL A 275 -7.51 -9.06 1.17
N VAL A 276 -6.33 -9.49 1.56
CA VAL A 276 -5.89 -9.31 2.93
C VAL A 276 -5.82 -7.80 3.11
N ILE A 277 -6.92 -7.18 3.51
CA ILE A 277 -6.85 -5.77 3.89
C ILE A 277 -5.89 -5.78 5.10
N ILE A 278 -4.76 -5.11 5.01
CA ILE A 278 -3.83 -5.08 6.14
C ILE A 278 -4.43 -4.24 7.26
N GLU A 279 -5.27 -3.27 6.94
CA GLU A 279 -6.15 -2.64 7.93
C GLU A 279 -7.10 -3.62 8.63
N LEU A 280 -7.33 -4.83 8.12
CA LEU A 280 -8.08 -5.91 8.78
C LEU A 280 -7.22 -6.61 9.84
N PHE A 281 -5.88 -6.61 9.63
CA PHE A 281 -4.91 -6.86 10.69
C PHE A 281 -4.80 -5.69 11.68
N PHE A 282 -5.36 -4.54 11.35
CA PHE A 282 -5.27 -3.32 12.11
C PHE A 282 -6.65 -2.67 12.34
N ILE A 283 -7.75 -3.44 12.46
CA ILE A 283 -9.05 -2.91 12.93
C ILE A 283 -8.94 -2.48 14.41
N ILE A 284 -7.96 -3.02 15.13
CA ILE A 284 -7.55 -2.44 16.40
C ILE A 284 -6.80 -1.12 16.19
N GLU A 285 -6.14 -0.89 15.06
CA GLU A 285 -5.79 0.49 14.68
C GLU A 285 -6.95 1.28 14.12
N LEU A 286 -8.15 0.78 13.87
CA LEU A 286 -9.31 1.68 13.84
C LEU A 286 -9.66 2.18 15.23
N PHE A 287 -9.39 1.37 16.26
CA PHE A 287 -9.36 1.84 17.63
C PHE A 287 -8.18 2.81 17.86
N PHE A 288 -6.97 2.54 17.34
CA PHE A 288 -5.84 3.49 17.41
C PHE A 288 -6.02 4.75 16.58
N ILE A 289 -6.59 4.70 15.37
CA ILE A 289 -6.98 5.80 14.49
C ILE A 289 -8.14 6.56 15.12
N SER A 290 -9.07 5.89 15.81
CA SER A 290 -10.13 6.58 16.58
C SER A 290 -9.58 7.30 17.81
N LEU A 291 -8.56 6.72 18.46
CA LEU A 291 -7.81 7.37 19.54
C LEU A 291 -6.83 8.44 19.03
N GLN A 292 -6.24 8.27 17.85
CA GLN A 292 -5.35 9.19 17.16
C GLN A 292 -6.17 10.37 16.62
N ALA A 293 -7.38 10.17 16.12
CA ALA A 293 -8.32 11.23 15.77
C ALA A 293 -8.92 11.92 17.01
N CYS A 294 -9.14 11.18 18.12
CA CYS A 294 -9.52 11.76 19.42
C CYS A 294 -8.53 12.82 19.90
N TRP A 295 -7.22 12.57 19.74
CA TRP A 295 -6.17 13.34 20.40
C TRP A 295 -5.25 14.15 19.47
N SER A 296 -5.22 13.89 18.16
CA SER A 296 -4.51 14.73 17.17
C SER A 296 -5.14 16.12 17.01
N LEU A 297 -6.37 16.33 17.52
CA LEU A 297 -6.97 17.65 17.64
C LEU A 297 -6.26 18.55 18.69
N VAL A 298 -5.21 18.06 19.36
CA VAL A 298 -4.43 18.79 20.36
C VAL A 298 -3.04 19.21 19.85
N SER A 299 -2.55 18.75 18.69
CA SER A 299 -1.27 19.22 18.14
C SER A 299 -1.20 19.18 16.61
N SER A 300 -0.83 20.31 16.04
CA SER A 300 -0.81 20.61 14.60
C SER A 300 0.46 20.16 13.85
N GLU A 301 1.19 19.15 14.35
CA GLU A 301 2.44 18.66 13.74
C GLU A 301 2.48 17.13 13.80
N TYR A 302 3.21 16.50 12.87
CA TYR A 302 3.48 15.06 12.79
C TYR A 302 4.21 14.57 14.06
N LEU A 303 3.50 14.46 15.17
CA LEU A 303 3.99 13.84 16.39
C LEU A 303 3.96 12.32 16.22
N THR A 304 4.93 11.64 16.81
CA THR A 304 4.91 10.18 16.96
C THR A 304 3.60 9.74 17.60
N GLN A 305 2.91 8.77 16.99
CA GLN A 305 1.58 8.35 17.42
C GLN A 305 1.48 6.88 17.82
N ASP A 306 2.60 6.16 17.83
CA ASP A 306 2.62 4.76 18.23
C ASP A 306 2.14 4.55 19.69
N PRO A 307 1.74 3.33 20.07
CA PRO A 307 1.13 3.11 21.39
C PRO A 307 1.97 3.52 22.60
N VAL A 308 3.30 3.63 22.44
CA VAL A 308 4.24 3.97 23.52
C VAL A 308 4.68 5.44 23.50
N ALA A 309 4.19 6.23 22.54
CA ALA A 309 4.41 7.68 22.47
C ALA A 309 3.47 8.47 23.40
N TRP A 310 2.55 7.80 24.10
CA TRP A 310 1.53 8.40 24.95
C TRP A 310 1.85 8.21 26.44
N ASN A 311 0.81 8.01 27.28
CA ASN A 311 0.94 7.73 28.70
C ASN A 311 0.57 6.28 29.02
N SER A 312 0.85 5.85 30.27
CA SER A 312 0.58 4.48 30.72
C SER A 312 -0.88 4.05 30.58
N THR A 313 -1.84 4.98 30.68
CA THR A 313 -3.26 4.66 30.45
C THR A 313 -3.50 4.18 29.02
N PHE A 314 -2.90 4.86 28.04
CA PHE A 314 -3.00 4.46 26.64
C PHE A 314 -2.31 3.12 26.39
N GLU A 315 -1.12 2.92 26.96
CA GLU A 315 -0.38 1.65 26.85
C GLU A 315 -1.20 0.46 27.41
N ASP A 316 -1.86 0.64 28.56
CA ASP A 316 -2.67 -0.41 29.18
C ASP A 316 -3.90 -0.76 28.34
N ILE A 317 -4.60 0.25 27.80
CA ILE A 317 -5.71 0.07 26.88
C ILE A 317 -5.24 -0.67 25.62
N SER A 318 -4.12 -0.24 25.04
CA SER A 318 -3.47 -0.84 23.86
C SER A 318 -3.17 -2.32 24.09
N ARG A 319 -2.57 -2.63 25.24
CA ARG A 319 -2.23 -4.00 25.61
C ARG A 319 -3.47 -4.89 25.73
N ASN A 320 -4.54 -4.39 26.35
CA ASN A 320 -5.78 -5.13 26.51
C ASN A 320 -6.41 -5.48 25.16
N VAL A 321 -6.64 -4.48 24.31
CA VAL A 321 -7.31 -4.69 23.02
C VAL A 321 -6.47 -5.58 22.10
N LEU A 322 -5.14 -5.39 22.07
CA LEU A 322 -4.24 -6.25 21.30
C LEU A 322 -4.29 -7.70 21.80
N ASN A 323 -4.25 -7.95 23.11
CA ASN A 323 -4.36 -9.31 23.66
C ASN A 323 -5.66 -10.01 23.24
N ILE A 324 -6.79 -9.29 23.20
CA ILE A 324 -8.05 -9.84 22.70
C ILE A 324 -7.89 -10.30 21.25
N ARG A 325 -7.34 -9.47 20.37
CA ARG A 325 -7.10 -9.86 18.97
C ARG A 325 -6.14 -11.05 18.86
N TYR A 326 -5.06 -11.08 19.63
CA TYR A 326 -4.13 -12.20 19.60
C TYR A 326 -4.81 -13.52 20.03
N SER A 327 -5.76 -13.48 20.96
CA SER A 327 -6.57 -14.65 21.31
C SER A 327 -7.52 -15.11 20.20
N LEU A 328 -7.93 -14.20 19.31
CA LEU A 328 -8.80 -14.47 18.16
C LEU A 328 -8.05 -14.89 16.89
N LEU A 329 -6.71 -14.90 16.88
CA LEU A 329 -5.92 -15.27 15.70
C LEU A 329 -6.27 -16.63 15.09
N PRO A 330 -6.55 -17.70 15.85
CA PRO A 330 -6.95 -18.98 15.26
C PRO A 330 -8.25 -18.87 14.45
N TYR A 331 -9.23 -18.11 14.95
CA TYR A 331 -10.48 -17.85 14.25
C TYR A 331 -10.24 -17.00 13.01
N LEU A 332 -9.53 -15.88 13.15
CA LEU A 332 -9.21 -14.98 12.03
C LEU A 332 -8.44 -15.71 10.92
N TYR A 333 -7.45 -16.52 11.27
CA TYR A 333 -6.66 -17.29 10.31
C TYR A 333 -7.49 -18.37 9.59
N THR A 334 -8.47 -18.97 10.29
CA THR A 334 -9.43 -19.87 9.67
C THR A 334 -10.34 -19.14 8.68
N LEU A 335 -10.77 -17.91 8.99
CA LEU A 335 -11.51 -17.07 8.05
C LEU A 335 -10.69 -16.73 6.80
N MET A 336 -9.39 -16.44 6.96
CA MET A 336 -8.47 -16.21 5.84
C MET A 336 -8.35 -17.47 4.96
N TYR A 337 -8.26 -18.65 5.58
CA TYR A 337 -8.27 -19.92 4.86
C TYR A 337 -9.57 -20.12 4.07
N GLU A 338 -10.73 -19.89 4.69
CA GLU A 338 -12.04 -20.03 4.05
C GLU A 338 -12.26 -19.01 2.92
N ALA A 339 -11.73 -17.79 3.07
CA ALA A 339 -11.74 -16.78 2.02
C ALA A 339 -10.92 -17.23 0.81
N ASN A 340 -9.69 -17.71 1.04
CA ASN A 340 -8.82 -18.22 -0.01
C ASN A 340 -9.36 -19.48 -0.70
N ALA A 341 -9.84 -20.45 0.08
CA ALA A 341 -10.26 -21.76 -0.44
C ALA A 341 -11.65 -21.74 -1.10
N ARG A 342 -12.57 -20.88 -0.63
CA ARG A 342 -13.99 -20.92 -1.02
C ARG A 342 -14.55 -19.59 -1.54
N GLY A 343 -13.77 -18.51 -1.53
CA GLY A 343 -14.27 -17.18 -1.89
C GLY A 343 -15.21 -16.58 -0.85
N SER A 344 -15.06 -16.99 0.41
CA SER A 344 -15.75 -16.42 1.56
C SER A 344 -15.27 -14.99 1.87
N THR A 345 -16.01 -14.24 2.68
CA THR A 345 -15.58 -12.91 3.16
C THR A 345 -15.03 -12.99 4.59
N VAL A 346 -14.00 -12.20 4.92
CA VAL A 346 -13.46 -12.12 6.29
C VAL A 346 -14.22 -11.07 7.09
N VAL A 347 -14.06 -9.78 6.75
CA VAL A 347 -15.01 -8.75 7.16
C VAL A 347 -16.24 -8.87 6.30
N ARG A 348 -17.42 -8.87 6.92
CA ARG A 348 -18.67 -8.96 6.17
C ARG A 348 -19.74 -8.06 6.79
N PRO A 349 -20.60 -7.46 5.94
CA PRO A 349 -21.73 -6.68 6.41
C PRO A 349 -22.75 -7.62 7.04
N LEU A 350 -23.55 -7.11 7.99
CA LEU A 350 -24.58 -7.91 8.65
C LEU A 350 -25.57 -8.51 7.65
N LEU A 351 -25.89 -7.78 6.58
CA LEU A 351 -26.80 -8.25 5.52
C LEU A 351 -26.34 -9.54 4.83
N HIS A 352 -25.04 -9.89 4.87
CA HIS A 352 -24.57 -11.16 4.31
C HIS A 352 -25.03 -12.37 5.12
N GLU A 353 -25.17 -12.23 6.44
CA GLU A 353 -25.64 -13.31 7.32
C GLU A 353 -27.16 -13.23 7.58
N PHE A 354 -27.73 -12.02 7.50
CA PHE A 354 -29.11 -11.74 7.91
C PHE A 354 -29.91 -11.04 6.79
N VAL A 355 -29.85 -11.56 5.56
CA VAL A 355 -30.43 -10.91 4.38
C VAL A 355 -31.95 -10.70 4.45
N ASP A 356 -32.69 -11.58 5.14
CA ASP A 356 -34.14 -11.46 5.29
C ASP A 356 -34.55 -10.30 6.20
N ASP A 357 -33.62 -9.84 7.04
CA ASP A 357 -33.78 -8.69 7.91
C ASP A 357 -33.34 -7.42 7.19
N LYS A 358 -34.31 -6.73 6.59
CA LYS A 358 -34.07 -5.52 5.77
C LYS A 358 -33.40 -4.38 6.53
N LEU A 359 -33.46 -4.35 7.86
CA LEU A 359 -32.75 -3.33 8.65
C LEU A 359 -31.23 -3.45 8.48
N THR A 360 -30.72 -4.67 8.24
CA THR A 360 -29.29 -4.93 8.07
C THR A 360 -28.73 -4.39 6.76
N TRP A 361 -29.59 -4.06 5.79
CA TRP A 361 -29.18 -3.60 4.45
C TRP A 361 -28.59 -2.19 4.48
N GLU A 362 -29.00 -1.39 5.46
CA GLU A 362 -28.58 0.02 5.61
C GLU A 362 -27.51 0.18 6.70
N ILE A 363 -27.09 -0.90 7.36
CA ILE A 363 -26.10 -0.84 8.44
C ILE A 363 -24.69 -0.92 7.87
N TYR A 364 -23.93 0.17 8.06
CA TYR A 364 -22.52 0.29 7.63
C TYR A 364 -21.55 0.73 8.75
N LYS A 365 -22.06 0.99 9.97
CA LYS A 365 -21.25 1.42 11.13
C LYS A 365 -20.87 0.28 12.09
N GLN A 366 -21.21 -0.96 11.74
CA GLN A 366 -20.82 -2.18 12.46
C GLN A 366 -20.66 -3.30 11.44
N PHE A 367 -19.86 -4.31 11.78
CA PHE A 367 -19.50 -5.37 10.85
C PHE A 367 -19.25 -6.69 11.59
N LEU A 368 -19.17 -7.77 10.83
CA LEU A 368 -18.83 -9.08 11.34
C LEU A 368 -17.42 -9.51 10.92
N TRP A 369 -16.71 -10.21 11.80
CA TRP A 369 -15.65 -11.12 11.42
C TRP A 369 -16.21 -12.52 11.24
N GLY A 370 -16.18 -13.00 10.00
CA GLY A 370 -16.84 -14.24 9.64
C GLY A 370 -18.34 -14.18 9.96
N PRO A 371 -18.99 -15.31 10.23
CA PRO A 371 -20.42 -15.34 10.55
C PRO A 371 -20.73 -15.02 12.01
N ALA A 372 -19.76 -15.04 12.92
CA ALA A 372 -20.03 -15.22 14.36
C ALA A 372 -19.57 -14.09 15.29
N LEU A 373 -18.68 -13.19 14.87
CA LEU A 373 -18.16 -12.13 15.74
C LEU A 373 -18.64 -10.76 15.26
N LEU A 374 -19.61 -10.18 15.96
CA LEU A 374 -20.13 -8.83 15.72
C LEU A 374 -19.28 -7.79 16.44
N ILE A 375 -18.83 -6.79 15.68
CA ILE A 375 -18.04 -5.67 16.17
C ILE A 375 -18.86 -4.39 15.98
N SER A 376 -19.18 -3.75 17.11
CA SER A 376 -19.99 -2.53 17.18
C SER A 376 -19.16 -1.38 17.77
N PRO A 377 -18.36 -0.67 16.95
CA PRO A 377 -17.39 0.31 17.42
C PRO A 377 -18.04 1.64 17.86
N VAL A 378 -17.35 2.37 18.73
CA VAL A 378 -17.64 3.79 19.02
C VAL A 378 -16.93 4.63 17.96
N LEU A 379 -17.69 5.45 17.23
CA LEU A 379 -17.21 6.21 16.06
C LEU A 379 -17.43 7.73 16.19
N GLU A 380 -17.82 8.20 17.36
CA GLU A 380 -18.17 9.61 17.61
C GLU A 380 -17.35 10.18 18.76
N GLN A 381 -16.95 11.44 18.62
CA GLN A 381 -16.12 12.12 19.62
C GLN A 381 -16.81 12.24 20.97
N GLY A 382 -16.13 11.77 22.02
CA GLY A 382 -16.62 11.86 23.40
C GLY A 382 -17.76 10.89 23.74
N ALA A 383 -18.19 10.06 22.80
CA ALA A 383 -19.19 9.04 23.06
C ALA A 383 -18.61 7.92 23.94
N VAL A 384 -19.39 7.50 24.95
CA VAL A 384 -19.06 6.37 25.85
C VAL A 384 -20.11 5.26 25.79
N VAL A 385 -21.09 5.41 24.90
CA VAL A 385 -22.19 4.46 24.65
C VAL A 385 -22.37 4.36 23.14
N VAL A 386 -22.67 3.16 22.64
CA VAL A 386 -22.99 2.89 21.23
C VAL A 386 -24.38 2.26 21.12
N ASN A 387 -25.20 2.74 20.17
CA ASN A 387 -26.47 2.12 19.82
C ASN A 387 -26.23 1.13 18.68
N ALA A 388 -26.04 -0.14 19.02
CA ALA A 388 -25.78 -1.23 18.08
C ALA A 388 -27.07 -1.98 17.72
N TYR A 389 -27.19 -2.41 16.45
CA TYR A 389 -28.27 -3.30 16.03
C TYR A 389 -27.88 -4.76 16.26
N LEU A 390 -28.75 -5.52 16.90
CA LEU A 390 -28.57 -6.96 17.13
C LEU A 390 -29.60 -7.73 16.31
N PRO A 391 -29.20 -8.40 15.21
CA PRO A 391 -30.09 -9.26 14.43
C PRO A 391 -30.69 -10.38 15.30
N ASN A 392 -31.81 -10.96 14.87
CA ASN A 392 -32.54 -12.01 15.59
C ASN A 392 -31.73 -13.32 15.72
N ALA A 393 -30.79 -13.34 16.66
CA ALA A 393 -29.92 -14.43 17.03
C ALA A 393 -29.51 -14.29 18.50
N ARG A 394 -28.69 -15.22 19.00
CA ARG A 394 -28.08 -15.08 20.34
C ARG A 394 -26.74 -14.37 20.22
N TRP A 395 -26.59 -13.26 20.92
CA TRP A 395 -25.36 -12.48 20.99
C TRP A 395 -24.80 -12.54 22.39
N TYR A 396 -23.65 -13.19 22.54
CA TYR A 396 -22.92 -13.29 23.80
C TYR A 396 -21.87 -12.18 23.84
N ASP A 397 -21.82 -11.44 24.95
CA ASP A 397 -20.75 -10.47 25.17
C ASP A 397 -19.43 -11.23 25.35
N TYR A 398 -18.47 -10.97 24.46
CA TYR A 398 -17.16 -11.61 24.42
C TYR A 398 -16.40 -11.51 25.75
N HIS A 399 -16.60 -10.43 26.51
CA HIS A 399 -15.87 -10.17 27.75
C HIS A 399 -16.48 -10.86 28.97
N THR A 400 -17.78 -11.18 28.93
CA THR A 400 -18.49 -11.75 30.10
C THR A 400 -18.84 -13.21 29.93
N VAL A 401 -18.78 -13.75 28.70
CA VAL A 401 -19.01 -15.18 28.47
C VAL A 401 -17.89 -15.98 29.15
N SER A 402 -18.27 -16.79 30.14
CA SER A 402 -17.36 -17.73 30.80
C SER A 402 -17.24 -18.96 29.93
N ASN A 403 -16.02 -19.38 29.57
CA ASN A 403 -15.79 -20.69 28.97
C ASN A 403 -16.05 -21.82 29.97
#